data_AF-A0A2E1W4I5-F1
#
_entry.id   AF-A0A2E1W4I5-F1
#
_cell.length_a   1.000
_cell.length_b   1.000
_cell.length_c   1.000
_cell.angle_alpha   90.00
_cell.angle_beta   90.00
_cell.angle_gamma   90.00
#
_symmetry.space_group_name_H-M   'P 1'
#
loop_
_entity.id
_entity.type
_entity.pdbx_description
1 polymer ?
#
loop_
_entity_poly.entity_id
_entity_poly.type
_entity_poly.pdbx_seq_one_letter_code
_entity_poly.pdbx_strand_id
1 'polypeptide(L)'
;LKKKYVTFNELYNLTKNTLHITSINLNTTKEIIFNHINTPDVDIIDACLASSSLPFIFPPKLINNEYYIDGFAVNNCPCNIFENDLENTICLTVEEYYTTLEKADNFLNYIMTVFTSYRNYNHDNNIKQFKPGILINLYYNCSPIDFDLEKKILSDIFITGYNTANTYFKNNPIKETTNEQQTDKQHTDEQQNDEQQTDKQHTNEQHTDEQQNDEQQNDEQQNDEQQNDEQQNDS
;
A
#
# COMPACT_ATOMS: atom_id res chain seq x y z
N LEU A 1 -35.45 -8.81 -10.97
CA LEU A 1 -34.14 -9.47 -11.20
C LEU A 1 -33.41 -9.52 -9.87
N LYS A 2 -32.99 -10.70 -9.38
CA LYS A 2 -32.15 -10.79 -8.17
C LYS A 2 -30.75 -10.26 -8.52
N LYS A 3 -30.21 -9.35 -7.71
CA LYS A 3 -28.83 -8.86 -7.84
C LYS A 3 -27.87 -10.06 -7.69
N LYS A 4 -26.95 -10.22 -8.65
CA LYS A 4 -26.07 -11.40 -8.74
C LYS A 4 -24.72 -11.20 -8.04
N TYR A 5 -24.31 -9.95 -7.86
CA TYR A 5 -22.99 -9.58 -7.33
C TYR A 5 -23.12 -8.64 -6.13
N VAL A 6 -22.10 -8.66 -5.29
CA VAL A 6 -22.02 -7.88 -4.05
C VAL A 6 -21.02 -6.76 -4.26
N THR A 7 -21.43 -5.55 -3.91
CA THR A 7 -20.58 -4.35 -3.93
C THR A 7 -19.75 -4.24 -2.66
N PHE A 8 -18.70 -3.43 -2.67
CA PHE A 8 -17.91 -3.20 -1.46
C PHE A 8 -18.72 -2.62 -0.30
N ASN A 9 -19.65 -1.70 -0.58
CA ASN A 9 -20.50 -1.12 0.45
C ASN A 9 -21.45 -2.17 1.06
N GLU A 10 -22.00 -3.07 0.24
CA GLU A 10 -22.84 -4.16 0.75
C GLU A 10 -22.05 -5.15 1.62
N LEU A 11 -20.83 -5.52 1.22
CA LEU A 11 -19.96 -6.38 2.04
C LEU A 11 -19.63 -5.72 3.38
N TYR A 12 -19.26 -4.44 3.36
CA TYR A 12 -18.97 -3.70 4.59
C TYR A 12 -20.21 -3.60 5.48
N ASN A 13 -21.38 -3.33 4.91
CA ASN A 13 -22.62 -3.27 5.69
C ASN A 13 -22.99 -4.61 6.33
N LEU A 14 -22.68 -5.72 5.66
CA LEU A 14 -22.92 -7.07 6.17
C LEU A 14 -21.92 -7.52 7.24
N THR A 15 -20.63 -7.21 7.06
CA THR A 15 -19.54 -7.81 7.85
C THR A 15 -18.84 -6.84 8.79
N LYS A 16 -18.94 -5.53 8.52
CA LYS A 16 -18.15 -4.45 9.13
C LYS A 16 -16.64 -4.58 8.94
N ASN A 17 -16.21 -5.50 8.07
CA ASN A 17 -14.82 -5.64 7.64
C ASN A 17 -14.59 -4.85 6.36
N THR A 18 -13.45 -4.17 6.28
CA THR A 18 -13.01 -3.50 5.06
C THR A 18 -12.20 -4.47 4.21
N LEU A 19 -12.72 -4.78 3.02
CA LEU A 19 -11.94 -5.46 1.99
C LEU A 19 -11.23 -4.43 1.11
N HIS A 20 -9.92 -4.56 1.00
CA HIS A 20 -9.08 -3.80 0.08
C HIS A 20 -8.61 -4.72 -1.06
N ILE A 21 -8.80 -4.28 -2.30
CA ILE A 21 -8.27 -4.97 -3.48
C ILE A 21 -7.46 -3.95 -4.29
N THR A 22 -6.18 -4.24 -4.53
CA THR A 22 -5.27 -3.36 -5.27
C THR A 22 -5.23 -3.71 -6.76
N SER A 23 -5.02 -2.71 -7.60
CA SER A 23 -4.88 -2.87 -9.05
C SER A 23 -4.16 -1.64 -9.62
N ILE A 24 -3.78 -1.67 -10.90
CA ILE A 24 -3.26 -0.50 -11.61
C ILE A 24 -4.31 -0.01 -12.60
N ASN A 25 -4.68 1.26 -12.48
CA ASN A 25 -5.46 1.96 -13.49
C ASN A 25 -4.53 2.38 -14.63
N LEU A 26 -4.75 1.83 -15.83
CA LEU A 26 -3.95 2.10 -17.03
C LEU A 26 -4.18 3.50 -17.60
N ASN A 27 -5.36 4.08 -17.39
CA ASN A 27 -5.67 5.43 -17.85
C ASN A 27 -4.90 6.48 -17.06
N THR A 28 -4.72 6.28 -15.75
CA THR A 28 -4.01 7.23 -14.86
C THR A 28 -2.59 6.81 -14.52
N THR A 29 -2.18 5.61 -14.93
CA THR A 29 -0.88 4.97 -14.64
C THR A 29 -0.57 4.93 -13.14
N LYS A 30 -1.58 4.71 -12.30
CA LYS A 30 -1.48 4.74 -10.84
C LYS A 30 -2.10 3.51 -10.20
N GLU A 31 -1.60 3.15 -9.02
CA GLU A 31 -2.26 2.20 -8.14
C GLU A 31 -3.62 2.73 -7.70
N ILE A 32 -4.61 1.84 -7.68
CA ILE A 32 -5.93 2.06 -7.09
C ILE A 32 -6.17 1.02 -6.00
N ILE A 33 -6.90 1.43 -4.97
CA ILE A 33 -7.42 0.55 -3.93
C ILE A 33 -8.94 0.55 -4.03
N PHE A 34 -9.50 -0.55 -4.53
CA PHE A 34 -10.93 -0.81 -4.49
C PHE A 34 -11.35 -1.21 -3.07
N ASN A 35 -12.30 -0.47 -2.51
CA ASN A 35 -12.87 -0.72 -1.18
C ASN A 35 -14.21 0.03 -1.05
N HIS A 36 -14.83 -0.04 0.14
CA HIS A 36 -16.11 0.62 0.39
C HIS A 36 -16.02 2.15 0.51
N ILE A 37 -14.80 2.70 0.64
CA ILE A 37 -14.55 4.14 0.82
C ILE A 37 -14.41 4.81 -0.56
N ASN A 38 -13.53 4.26 -1.39
CA ASN A 38 -13.13 4.81 -2.67
C ASN A 38 -14.07 4.40 -3.80
N THR A 39 -14.59 3.16 -3.75
CA THR A 39 -15.38 2.56 -4.83
C THR A 39 -16.57 1.75 -4.27
N PRO A 40 -17.45 2.39 -3.47
CA PRO A 40 -18.53 1.70 -2.74
C PRO A 40 -19.45 0.85 -3.62
N ASP A 41 -19.72 1.33 -4.84
CA ASP A 41 -20.70 0.75 -5.77
C ASP A 41 -20.07 -0.24 -6.76
N VAL A 42 -18.75 -0.44 -6.73
CA VAL A 42 -18.08 -1.43 -7.59
C VAL A 42 -18.35 -2.83 -7.05
N ASP A 43 -18.72 -3.75 -7.95
CA ASP A 43 -18.86 -5.16 -7.62
C ASP A 43 -17.50 -5.77 -7.26
N ILE A 44 -17.44 -6.49 -6.14
CA ILE A 44 -16.18 -7.10 -5.65
C ILE A 44 -15.57 -8.02 -6.70
N ILE A 45 -16.39 -8.76 -7.44
CA ILE A 45 -15.91 -9.65 -8.50
C ILE A 45 -15.20 -8.88 -9.62
N ASP A 46 -15.64 -7.65 -9.93
CA ASP A 46 -14.99 -6.83 -10.95
C ASP A 46 -13.62 -6.35 -10.46
N ALA A 47 -13.51 -5.96 -9.18
CA ALA A 47 -12.24 -5.61 -8.57
C ALA A 47 -11.28 -6.83 -8.47
N CYS A 48 -11.78 -8.02 -8.13
CA CYS A 48 -10.98 -9.25 -8.16
C CYS A 48 -10.43 -9.52 -9.56
N LEU A 49 -11.29 -9.43 -10.59
CA LEU A 49 -10.87 -9.62 -11.98
C LEU A 49 -9.83 -8.57 -12.40
N ALA A 50 -10.01 -7.32 -12.02
CA ALA A 50 -9.01 -6.26 -12.26
C ALA A 50 -7.66 -6.59 -11.60
N SER A 51 -7.68 -6.96 -10.32
CA SER A 51 -6.49 -7.31 -9.53
C SER A 51 -5.80 -8.58 -9.98
N SER A 52 -6.47 -9.47 -10.73
CA SER A 52 -5.90 -10.71 -11.28
C SER A 52 -5.74 -10.69 -12.80
N SER A 53 -5.91 -9.53 -13.43
CA SER A 53 -5.74 -9.37 -14.89
C SER A 53 -4.26 -9.14 -15.21
N LEU A 54 -3.46 -10.20 -15.07
CA LEU A 54 -2.02 -10.17 -15.32
C LEU A 54 -1.74 -9.70 -16.77
N PRO A 55 -0.93 -8.64 -16.97
CA PRO A 55 -0.58 -8.16 -18.30
C PRO A 55 -0.05 -9.27 -19.21
N PHE A 56 -0.41 -9.21 -20.50
CA PHE A 56 -0.04 -10.18 -21.55
C PHE A 56 -0.66 -11.58 -21.43
N ILE A 57 -1.21 -11.95 -20.28
CA ILE A 57 -1.93 -13.22 -20.08
C ILE A 57 -3.44 -13.00 -20.16
N PHE A 58 -3.95 -11.96 -19.49
CA PHE A 58 -5.36 -11.61 -19.45
C PHE A 58 -5.60 -10.19 -19.99
N PRO A 59 -6.75 -9.94 -20.65
CA PRO A 59 -7.11 -8.59 -21.08
C PRO A 59 -7.38 -7.70 -19.85
N PRO A 60 -7.10 -6.39 -19.93
CA PRO A 60 -7.46 -5.45 -18.87
C PRO A 60 -8.96 -5.48 -18.57
N LYS A 61 -9.33 -5.35 -17.30
CA LYS A 61 -10.71 -5.24 -16.86
C LYS A 61 -11.22 -3.81 -17.05
N LEU A 62 -12.36 -3.65 -17.73
CA LEU A 62 -13.04 -2.36 -17.87
C LEU A 62 -14.01 -2.17 -16.68
N ILE A 63 -13.82 -1.10 -15.90
CA ILE A 63 -14.73 -0.69 -14.81
C ILE A 63 -14.95 0.81 -14.97
N ASN A 64 -16.21 1.26 -15.01
CA ASN A 64 -16.57 2.68 -15.11
C ASN A 64 -15.80 3.45 -16.22
N ASN A 65 -15.61 2.82 -17.38
CA ASN A 65 -14.92 3.38 -18.55
C ASN A 65 -13.39 3.57 -18.40
N GLU A 66 -12.77 2.90 -17.43
CA GLU A 66 -11.31 2.85 -17.25
C GLU A 66 -10.81 1.40 -17.25
N TYR A 67 -9.55 1.22 -17.68
CA TYR A 67 -8.91 -0.09 -17.81
C TYR A 67 -8.00 -0.38 -16.63
N TYR A 68 -8.11 -1.60 -16.12
CA TYR A 68 -7.40 -2.05 -14.93
C TYR A 68 -6.66 -3.37 -15.16
N ILE A 69 -5.48 -3.49 -14.57
CA ILE A 69 -4.63 -4.69 -14.63
C ILE A 69 -4.11 -5.07 -13.24
N ASP A 70 -3.56 -6.27 -13.14
CA ASP A 70 -2.88 -6.75 -11.93
C ASP A 70 -1.71 -5.81 -11.53
N GLY A 71 -1.57 -5.58 -10.23
CA GLY A 71 -0.50 -4.81 -9.61
C GLY A 71 0.80 -5.56 -9.35
N PHE A 72 0.97 -6.78 -9.90
CA PHE A 72 2.10 -7.70 -9.71
C PHE A 72 3.47 -7.03 -9.64
N ALA A 73 3.77 -6.08 -10.54
CA ALA A 73 5.05 -5.38 -10.60
C ALA A 73 5.20 -4.27 -9.54
N VAL A 74 4.09 -3.67 -9.12
CA VAL A 74 4.05 -2.40 -8.40
C VAL A 74 3.93 -2.63 -6.91
N ASN A 75 2.94 -3.40 -6.47
CA ASN A 75 2.64 -3.58 -5.05
C ASN A 75 2.09 -4.98 -4.75
N ASN A 76 2.96 -5.99 -4.87
CA ASN A 76 2.61 -7.41 -4.68
C ASN A 76 2.40 -7.80 -3.20
N CYS A 77 2.62 -6.88 -2.26
CA CYS A 77 2.30 -7.05 -0.85
C CYS A 77 1.93 -5.66 -0.28
N PRO A 78 0.65 -5.25 -0.39
CA PRO A 78 0.22 -3.89 -0.11
C PRO A 78 0.05 -3.62 1.39
N CYS A 79 1.08 -3.93 2.17
CA CYS A 79 1.09 -3.74 3.62
C CYS A 79 1.03 -2.26 4.02
N ASN A 80 1.45 -1.37 3.12
CA ASN A 80 1.37 0.07 3.26
C ASN A 80 -0.06 0.59 3.49
N ILE A 81 -1.08 -0.16 3.05
CA ILE A 81 -2.49 0.17 3.33
C ILE A 81 -2.77 0.17 4.84
N PHE A 82 -2.00 -0.59 5.61
CA PHE A 82 -2.12 -0.74 7.07
C PHE A 82 -0.97 -0.05 7.82
N GLU A 83 -0.39 1.01 7.26
CA GLU A 83 0.79 1.69 7.83
C GLU A 83 0.61 2.14 9.30
N ASN A 84 -0.64 2.39 9.72
CA ASN A 84 -1.00 2.79 11.07
C ASN A 84 -1.15 1.62 12.06
N ASP A 85 -1.09 0.37 11.60
CA ASP A 85 -1.26 -0.83 12.44
C ASP A 85 -0.39 -2.01 11.95
N LEU A 86 0.85 -1.70 11.55
CA LEU A 86 1.77 -2.69 10.99
C LEU A 86 2.15 -3.78 12.01
N GLU A 87 2.17 -3.47 13.30
CA GLU A 87 2.47 -4.43 14.38
C GLU A 87 1.47 -5.60 14.39
N ASN A 88 0.18 -5.31 14.18
CA ASN A 88 -0.89 -6.30 14.15
C ASN A 88 -1.22 -6.80 12.73
N THR A 89 -0.44 -6.39 11.72
CA THR A 89 -0.65 -6.78 10.33
C THR A 89 0.11 -8.06 9.99
N ILE A 90 -0.63 -9.04 9.45
CA ILE A 90 -0.07 -10.27 8.88
C ILE A 90 0.13 -10.08 7.38
N CYS A 91 1.39 -10.03 6.96
CA CYS A 91 1.79 -10.08 5.56
C CYS A 91 2.08 -11.51 5.14
N LEU A 92 1.28 -12.02 4.21
CA LEU A 92 1.53 -13.29 3.53
C LEU A 92 2.09 -13.00 2.14
N THR A 93 3.30 -13.47 1.87
CA THR A 93 3.92 -13.35 0.54
C THR A 93 4.04 -14.74 -0.08
N VAL A 94 4.01 -14.79 -1.40
CA VAL A 94 4.19 -16.02 -2.16
C VAL A 94 5.35 -15.79 -3.12
N GLU A 95 6.43 -16.52 -2.90
CA GLU A 95 7.70 -16.41 -3.60
C GLU A 95 8.02 -17.71 -4.35
N GLU A 96 8.53 -17.56 -5.56
CA GLU A 96 8.90 -18.69 -6.41
C GLU A 96 10.36 -19.12 -6.20
N TYR A 97 10.60 -20.43 -6.12
CA TYR A 97 11.94 -21.03 -6.26
C TYR A 97 12.39 -21.14 -7.73
N TYR A 98 12.03 -20.19 -8.61
CA TYR A 98 12.45 -20.29 -10.01
C TYR A 98 13.91 -19.85 -10.19
N THR A 99 14.80 -20.80 -10.45
CA THR A 99 16.20 -20.60 -10.82
C THR A 99 16.32 -19.68 -12.04
N THR A 100 17.26 -18.73 -11.96
CA THR A 100 17.42 -17.58 -12.87
C THR A 100 18.00 -17.91 -14.26
N LEU A 101 18.38 -19.16 -14.52
CA LEU A 101 19.30 -19.49 -15.62
C LEU A 101 18.67 -19.62 -17.01
N GLU A 102 17.34 -19.69 -17.16
CA GLU A 102 16.67 -19.94 -18.47
C GLU A 102 15.68 -18.84 -18.92
N LYS A 103 15.60 -17.72 -18.20
CA LYS A 103 14.39 -16.87 -18.16
C LYS A 103 14.15 -15.88 -19.32
N ALA A 104 14.95 -15.89 -20.39
CA ALA A 104 14.78 -14.95 -21.51
C ALA A 104 14.92 -15.60 -22.90
N ASP A 105 14.53 -16.87 -22.99
CA ASP A 105 14.56 -17.67 -24.21
C ASP A 105 13.45 -17.31 -25.22
N ASN A 106 12.40 -16.61 -24.78
CA ASN A 106 11.33 -16.08 -25.63
C ASN A 106 10.78 -14.75 -25.10
N PHE A 107 9.98 -14.07 -25.93
CA PHE A 107 9.44 -12.74 -25.60
C PHE A 107 8.60 -12.73 -24.32
N LEU A 108 7.77 -13.76 -24.10
CA LEU A 108 6.92 -13.84 -22.91
C LEU A 108 7.77 -14.05 -21.65
N ASN A 109 8.75 -14.94 -21.70
CA ASN A 109 9.68 -15.17 -20.58
C ASN A 109 10.53 -13.93 -20.30
N TYR A 110 11.01 -13.25 -21.35
CA TYR A 110 11.73 -11.98 -21.22
C TYR A 110 10.88 -10.91 -20.52
N ILE A 111 9.65 -10.65 -20.99
CA ILE A 111 8.82 -9.61 -20.39
C ILE A 111 8.43 -10.00 -18.96
N MET A 112 8.06 -11.25 -18.68
CA MET A 112 7.77 -11.72 -17.33
C MET A 112 8.98 -11.58 -16.39
N THR A 113 10.20 -11.77 -16.91
CA THR A 113 11.42 -11.54 -16.16
C THR A 113 11.61 -10.07 -15.80
N VAL A 114 11.35 -9.14 -16.73
CA VAL A 114 11.39 -7.69 -16.46
C VAL A 114 10.40 -7.32 -15.35
N PHE A 115 9.15 -7.79 -15.44
CA PHE A 115 8.14 -7.57 -14.41
C PHE A 115 8.54 -8.17 -13.06
N THR A 116 9.12 -9.37 -13.06
CA THR A 116 9.60 -10.04 -11.84
C THR A 116 10.76 -9.31 -11.20
N SER A 117 11.70 -8.77 -12.00
CA SER A 117 12.81 -7.96 -11.50
C SER A 117 12.31 -6.70 -10.79
N TYR A 118 11.34 -6.00 -11.40
CA TYR A 118 10.74 -4.80 -10.80
C TYR A 118 9.92 -5.15 -9.55
N ARG A 119 9.13 -6.22 -9.58
CA ARG A 119 8.42 -6.76 -8.41
C ARG A 119 9.37 -7.02 -7.25
N ASN A 120 10.46 -7.76 -7.48
CA ASN A 120 11.43 -8.10 -6.43
C ASN A 120 12.03 -6.85 -5.80
N TYR A 121 12.41 -5.87 -6.63
CA TYR A 121 12.94 -4.59 -6.15
C TYR A 121 11.93 -3.84 -5.27
N ASN A 122 10.68 -3.69 -5.73
CA ASN A 122 9.64 -3.02 -4.95
C ASN A 122 9.27 -3.79 -3.68
N HIS A 123 9.20 -5.12 -3.77
CA HIS A 123 8.90 -5.97 -2.63
C HIS A 123 9.93 -5.76 -1.51
N ASP A 124 11.22 -5.86 -1.82
CA ASP A 124 12.30 -5.66 -0.86
C ASP A 124 12.26 -4.27 -0.24
N ASN A 125 11.97 -3.24 -1.03
CA ASN A 125 11.88 -1.86 -0.56
C ASN A 125 10.65 -1.65 0.34
N ASN A 126 9.48 -2.16 -0.04
CA ASN A 126 8.26 -2.05 0.75
C ASN A 126 8.43 -2.76 2.09
N ILE A 127 8.94 -4.00 2.11
CA ILE A 127 9.17 -4.74 3.36
C ILE A 127 10.19 -4.01 4.25
N LYS A 128 11.26 -3.45 3.68
CA LYS A 128 12.25 -2.65 4.45
C LYS A 128 11.68 -1.34 4.99
N GLN A 129 10.80 -0.69 4.24
CA GLN A 129 10.19 0.58 4.60
C GLN A 129 9.13 0.40 5.69
N PHE A 130 8.16 -0.50 5.46
CA PHE A 130 6.99 -0.66 6.32
C PHE A 130 7.27 -1.62 7.49
N LYS A 131 8.07 -2.67 7.31
CA LYS A 131 8.44 -3.62 8.38
C LYS A 131 7.20 -4.16 9.13
N PRO A 132 6.32 -4.92 8.45
CA PRO A 132 5.15 -5.51 9.10
C PRO A 132 5.56 -6.39 10.29
N GLY A 133 4.76 -6.38 11.35
CA GLY A 133 5.01 -7.12 12.59
C GLY A 133 5.03 -8.63 12.36
N ILE A 134 4.22 -9.11 11.42
CA ILE A 134 4.17 -10.53 11.03
C ILE A 134 4.39 -10.64 9.52
N LEU A 135 5.48 -11.30 9.12
CA LEU A 135 5.79 -11.62 7.73
C LEU A 135 5.96 -13.13 7.57
N ILE A 136 5.12 -13.73 6.73
CA ILE A 136 5.13 -15.15 6.41
C ILE A 136 5.37 -15.30 4.91
N ASN A 137 6.55 -15.83 4.56
CA ASN A 137 6.92 -16.09 3.17
C ASN A 137 6.61 -17.54 2.80
N LEU A 138 5.75 -17.74 1.81
CA LEU A 138 5.46 -19.05 1.23
C LEU A 138 6.33 -19.27 0.01
N TYR A 139 6.97 -20.43 -0.05
CA TYR A 139 7.79 -20.79 -1.19
C TYR A 139 7.19 -21.97 -1.94
N TYR A 140 7.18 -21.88 -3.26
CA TYR A 140 6.65 -22.94 -4.12
C TYR A 140 7.49 -23.10 -5.39
N ASN A 141 7.33 -24.25 -6.04
CA ASN A 141 8.10 -24.64 -7.21
C ASN A 141 7.16 -25.07 -8.36
N CYS A 142 6.26 -24.16 -8.74
CA CYS A 142 5.46 -24.30 -9.95
C CYS A 142 5.31 -22.94 -10.62
N SER A 143 4.96 -22.93 -11.91
CA SER A 143 4.75 -21.67 -12.62
C SER A 143 3.47 -20.98 -12.11
N PRO A 144 3.48 -19.64 -11.95
CA PRO A 144 2.30 -18.87 -11.53
C PRO A 144 1.18 -18.87 -12.59
N ILE A 145 1.52 -19.23 -13.83
CA ILE A 145 0.62 -19.25 -14.99
C ILE A 145 0.38 -20.67 -15.51
N ASP A 146 0.70 -21.69 -14.72
CA ASP A 146 0.32 -23.07 -15.00
C ASP A 146 -1.10 -23.34 -14.51
N PHE A 147 -2.04 -23.40 -15.45
CA PHE A 147 -3.46 -23.65 -15.16
C PHE A 147 -3.82 -25.14 -15.22
N ASP A 148 -2.89 -26.02 -15.58
CA ASP A 148 -3.10 -27.47 -15.69
C ASP A 148 -2.28 -28.25 -14.64
N LEU A 149 -2.22 -27.68 -13.43
CA LEU A 149 -1.48 -28.28 -12.32
C LEU A 149 -2.10 -29.61 -11.87
N GLU A 150 -1.23 -30.60 -11.66
CA GLU A 150 -1.63 -31.85 -11.06
C GLU A 150 -2.22 -31.63 -9.64
N LYS A 151 -3.25 -32.41 -9.29
CA LYS A 151 -3.88 -32.36 -7.96
C LYS A 151 -2.88 -32.54 -6.82
N LYS A 152 -1.81 -33.32 -7.04
CA LYS A 152 -0.74 -33.50 -6.07
C LYS A 152 -0.02 -32.18 -5.78
N ILE A 153 0.33 -31.42 -6.81
CA ILE A 153 1.00 -30.11 -6.67
C ILE A 153 0.09 -29.13 -5.93
N LEU A 154 -1.20 -29.08 -6.26
CA LEU A 154 -2.18 -28.26 -5.54
C LEU A 154 -2.26 -28.61 -4.05
N SER A 155 -2.27 -29.91 -3.73
CA SER A 155 -2.23 -30.39 -2.34
C SER A 155 -0.93 -29.99 -1.64
N ASP A 156 0.20 -30.08 -2.33
CA ASP A 156 1.51 -29.72 -1.78
C ASP A 156 1.58 -28.21 -1.47
N ILE A 157 1.05 -27.35 -2.35
CA ILE A 157 0.95 -25.88 -2.11
C ILE A 157 0.12 -25.59 -0.86
N PHE A 158 -1.06 -26.22 -0.74
CA PHE A 158 -1.94 -26.03 0.41
C PHE A 158 -1.28 -26.46 1.73
N ILE A 159 -0.69 -27.67 1.75
CA ILE A 159 0.00 -28.21 2.94
C ILE A 159 1.19 -27.34 3.32
N THR A 160 1.95 -26.85 2.33
CA THR A 160 3.09 -25.96 2.54
C THR A 160 2.64 -24.66 3.21
N GLY A 161 1.60 -24.00 2.68
CA GLY A 161 1.03 -22.79 3.28
C GLY A 161 0.62 -22.99 4.75
N TYR A 162 -0.12 -24.06 5.03
CA TYR A 162 -0.55 -24.40 6.38
C TYR A 162 0.62 -24.65 7.35
N ASN A 163 1.58 -25.48 6.94
CA ASN A 163 2.72 -25.83 7.78
C ASN A 163 3.62 -24.63 8.05
N THR A 164 3.86 -23.78 7.05
CA THR A 164 4.68 -22.57 7.19
C THR A 164 4.06 -21.60 8.18
N ALA A 165 2.76 -21.29 8.04
CA ALA A 165 2.07 -20.41 8.96
C ALA A 165 2.03 -20.99 10.40
N ASN A 166 1.71 -22.28 10.55
CA ASN A 166 1.68 -22.94 11.86
C ASN A 166 3.06 -22.94 12.54
N THR A 167 4.14 -23.18 11.78
CA THR A 167 5.51 -23.13 12.29
C THR A 167 5.87 -21.72 12.75
N TYR A 168 5.49 -20.69 11.99
CA TYR A 168 5.71 -19.30 12.37
C TYR A 168 5.07 -18.99 13.73
N PHE A 169 3.77 -19.28 13.91
CA PHE A 169 3.06 -18.96 15.16
C PHE A 169 3.47 -19.81 16.36
N LYS A 170 3.95 -21.04 16.14
CA LYS A 170 4.57 -21.85 17.22
C LYS A 170 5.86 -21.24 17.74
N ASN A 171 6.67 -20.69 16.85
CA ASN A 171 7.96 -20.10 17.19
C ASN A 171 7.82 -18.64 17.67
N ASN A 172 6.74 -17.96 17.27
CA ASN A 172 6.42 -16.58 17.61
C ASN A 172 5.01 -16.51 18.21
N PRO A 173 4.80 -17.02 19.44
CA PRO A 173 3.49 -16.97 20.08
C PRO A 173 3.04 -15.51 20.24
N ILE A 174 1.80 -15.24 19.81
CA ILE A 174 1.18 -13.92 19.99
C ILE A 174 0.99 -13.69 21.49
N LYS A 175 1.58 -12.62 22.02
CA LYS A 175 1.38 -12.23 23.42
C LYS A 175 -0.06 -11.73 23.58
N GLU A 176 -0.86 -12.42 24.38
CA GLU A 176 -2.17 -11.88 24.77
C GLU A 176 -1.95 -10.60 25.58
N THR A 177 -2.46 -9.48 25.09
CA THR A 177 -2.60 -8.26 25.89
C THR A 177 -3.75 -8.48 26.86
N THR A 178 -3.44 -8.80 28.11
CA THR A 178 -4.41 -8.71 29.19
C THR A 178 -4.78 -7.24 29.40
N ASN A 179 -6.01 -6.88 29.03
CA ASN A 179 -6.62 -5.60 29.39
C ASN A 179 -6.87 -5.56 30.91
N GLU A 180 -5.82 -5.29 31.70
CA GLU A 180 -5.96 -4.93 33.10
C GLU A 180 -6.28 -3.42 33.22
N GLN A 181 -7.58 -3.14 33.36
CA GLN A 181 -8.18 -2.05 34.14
C GLN A 181 -7.55 -0.64 34.04
N GLN A 182 -8.06 0.18 33.11
CA GLN A 182 -8.27 1.59 33.43
C GLN A 182 -9.47 1.68 34.38
N THR A 183 -9.21 1.69 35.69
CA THR A 183 -10.18 2.17 36.66
C THR A 183 -10.09 3.70 36.68
N ASP A 184 -11.21 4.33 36.33
CA ASP A 184 -11.45 5.77 36.47
C ASP A 184 -11.06 6.24 37.88
N LYS A 185 -10.03 7.10 37.96
CA LYS A 185 -9.87 7.98 39.12
C LYS A 185 -10.99 9.01 39.05
N GLN A 186 -12.02 8.78 39.87
CA GLN A 186 -13.02 9.78 40.21
C GLN A 186 -12.32 11.08 40.66
N HIS A 187 -12.71 12.18 40.01
CA HIS A 187 -12.53 13.54 40.50
C HIS A 187 -13.18 13.65 41.90
N THR A 188 -12.36 13.89 42.92
CA THR A 188 -12.83 14.49 44.18
C THR A 188 -12.72 16.00 44.06
N ASP A 189 -13.88 16.67 44.08
CA ASP A 189 -14.00 18.11 44.25
C ASP A 189 -13.55 18.49 45.67
N GLU A 190 -12.44 19.22 45.79
CA GLU A 190 -12.09 19.93 47.03
C GLU A 190 -12.78 21.30 47.06
N GLN A 191 -13.56 21.49 48.12
CA GLN A 191 -14.29 22.71 48.46
C GLN A 191 -13.33 23.88 48.71
N GLN A 192 -13.62 25.01 48.09
CA GLN A 192 -13.05 26.32 48.45
C GLN A 192 -13.52 26.73 49.85
N ASN A 193 -12.59 27.08 50.72
CA ASN A 193 -12.84 27.90 51.91
C ASN A 193 -12.07 29.22 51.78
N ASP A 194 -12.80 30.30 51.97
CA ASP A 194 -12.34 31.69 52.04
C ASP A 194 -11.35 31.92 53.19
N GLU A 195 -10.23 32.59 52.91
CA GLU A 195 -9.63 33.54 53.86
C GLU A 195 -9.13 34.80 53.11
N GLN A 196 -9.65 35.93 53.56
CA GLN A 196 -9.28 37.29 53.14
C GLN A 196 -7.97 37.76 53.78
N GLN A 197 -7.31 38.71 53.10
CA GLN A 197 -6.46 39.83 53.56
C GLN A 197 -5.19 39.93 52.70
N THR A 198 -4.64 41.07 52.27
CA THR A 198 -4.95 42.51 52.28
C THR A 198 -3.93 43.19 51.35
N ASP A 199 -4.33 44.27 50.68
CA ASP A 199 -3.57 45.44 50.22
C ASP A 199 -2.10 45.31 49.76
N LYS A 200 -1.84 45.72 48.51
CA LYS A 200 -1.14 46.98 48.16
C LYS A 200 -0.94 47.18 46.66
N GLN A 201 -1.66 48.18 46.13
CA GLN A 201 -1.22 49.34 45.31
C GLN A 201 -0.17 49.22 44.18
N HIS A 202 -0.54 49.90 43.07
CA HIS A 202 0.29 50.67 42.11
C HIS A 202 1.19 49.86 41.14
N THR A 203 1.35 50.16 39.85
CA THR A 203 0.96 51.28 38.97
C THR A 203 1.16 50.86 37.50
N ASN A 204 0.49 51.60 36.60
CA ASN A 204 0.64 51.71 35.14
C ASN A 204 2.06 51.62 34.55
N GLU A 205 2.14 51.15 33.29
CA GLU A 205 2.70 51.80 32.08
C GLU A 205 2.79 50.73 30.97
N GLN A 206 1.94 50.67 29.93
CA GLN A 206 1.84 51.45 28.68
C GLN A 206 3.09 51.48 27.75
N HIS A 207 2.81 51.11 26.48
CA HIS A 207 3.48 51.47 25.21
C HIS A 207 4.84 50.80 24.90
N THR A 208 5.20 50.42 23.65
CA THR A 208 4.70 50.76 22.29
C THR A 208 5.22 49.74 21.26
N ASP A 209 4.54 49.72 20.12
CA ASP A 209 4.85 49.07 18.83
C ASP A 209 6.14 49.57 18.12
N GLU A 210 6.64 48.76 17.17
CA GLU A 210 7.09 49.09 15.79
C GLU A 210 7.98 47.93 15.26
N GLN A 211 7.54 47.08 14.33
CA GLN A 211 7.44 47.20 12.85
C GLN A 211 8.76 47.43 12.06
N GLN A 212 9.05 46.41 11.23
CA GLN A 212 9.41 46.45 9.79
C GLN A 212 10.82 46.85 9.29
N ASN A 213 11.40 45.95 8.49
CA ASN A 213 11.78 46.06 7.05
C ASN A 213 12.99 45.13 6.75
N ASP A 214 12.87 44.17 5.83
CA ASP A 214 12.96 44.25 4.35
C ASP A 214 14.34 44.70 3.83
N GLU A 215 14.98 43.82 3.04
CA GLU A 215 15.87 44.24 1.95
C GLU A 215 15.92 43.19 0.82
N GLN A 216 15.65 43.68 -0.39
CA GLN A 216 15.68 43.01 -1.70
C GLN A 216 17.01 43.30 -2.45
N GLN A 217 17.17 42.62 -3.59
CA GLN A 217 17.79 43.03 -4.90
C GLN A 217 19.04 42.23 -5.31
N ASN A 218 18.97 41.45 -6.40
CA ASN A 218 19.17 41.75 -7.86
C ASN A 218 20.62 41.35 -8.25
N ASP A 219 21.05 41.01 -9.46
CA ASP A 219 20.56 40.71 -10.81
C ASP A 219 21.82 40.15 -11.54
N GLU A 220 21.70 39.35 -12.60
CA GLU A 220 22.53 39.52 -13.82
C GLU A 220 22.08 38.59 -14.98
N GLN A 221 21.82 39.22 -16.12
CA GLN A 221 21.61 38.62 -17.45
C GLN A 221 22.95 38.53 -18.21
N GLN A 222 23.08 37.57 -19.14
CA GLN A 222 23.68 37.84 -20.46
C GLN A 222 23.29 36.78 -21.52
N ASN A 223 22.98 37.28 -22.71
CA ASN A 223 22.72 36.58 -23.98
C ASN A 223 24.03 36.14 -24.65
N ASP A 224 23.96 35.18 -25.57
CA ASP A 224 24.55 35.35 -26.91
C ASP A 224 23.96 34.40 -27.96
N GLU A 225 23.97 34.90 -29.20
CA GLU A 225 23.26 34.52 -30.42
C GLU A 225 24.10 33.70 -31.42
N GLN A 226 23.42 33.00 -32.37
CA GLN A 226 23.79 32.71 -33.78
C GLN A 226 24.95 31.69 -34.07
N GLN A 227 25.03 30.90 -35.17
CA GLN A 227 24.34 30.77 -36.46
C GLN A 227 24.76 29.43 -37.14
N ASN A 228 23.88 28.91 -38.02
CA ASN A 228 24.02 28.09 -39.25
C ASN A 228 25.32 27.29 -39.57
N ASP A 229 25.16 26.06 -40.08
CA ASP A 229 25.36 25.78 -41.53
C ASP A 229 24.93 24.37 -41.99
N GLU A 230 24.66 24.33 -43.29
CA GLU A 230 24.00 23.37 -44.14
C GLU A 230 24.86 22.17 -44.62
N GLN A 231 24.15 21.15 -45.17
CA GLN A 231 24.58 20.22 -46.26
C GLN A 231 25.65 19.15 -45.89
N GLN A 232 25.69 17.93 -46.43
CA GLN A 232 25.15 17.31 -47.65
C GLN A 232 25.26 15.77 -47.53
N ASN A 233 24.53 15.08 -48.42
CA ASN A 233 24.54 13.63 -48.69
C ASN A 233 25.95 13.03 -48.88
N ASP A 234 26.11 11.72 -48.59
CA ASP A 234 26.37 10.74 -49.66
C ASP A 234 26.34 9.28 -49.16
N SER A 235 25.65 8.47 -49.97
CA SER A 235 25.82 7.03 -50.29
C SER A 235 25.76 5.95 -49.21
#